data_AF-A0A7W8RXP2-F1
#
_entry.id   AF-A0A7W8RXP2-F1
#
_cell.length_a   1.000
_cell.length_b   1.000
_cell.length_c   1.000
_cell.angle_alpha   90.00
_cell.angle_beta   90.00
_cell.angle_gamma   90.00
#
_symmetry.space_group_name_H-M   'P 1'
#
loop_
_entity.id
_entity.type
_entity.pdbx_description
1 polymer ?
#
loop_
_entity_poly.entity_id
_entity_poly.type
_entity_poly.pdbx_seq_one_letter_code
_entity_poly.pdbx_strand_id
1 'polypeptide(L)'
;MTRVAEISQQARYKSVQTPLSGTTQQMAIHKTLDFRQAGEFYRTLPEANKADRVTALSGDLGRVTNDANKYTMLSYFYKADPDYGTRLARATHADLSRVQDMASHLGNN
;
A
#
# COMPACT_ATOMS: atom_id res chain seq x y z
N MET A 1 22.83 45.55 -2.91
CA MET A 1 21.89 44.45 -3.22
C MET A 1 21.52 44.54 -4.68
N THR A 2 22.07 43.68 -5.54
CA THR A 2 21.75 43.64 -6.98
C THR A 2 20.46 42.85 -7.18
N ARG A 3 19.41 43.49 -7.69
CA ARG A 3 18.16 42.80 -8.09
C ARG A 3 18.46 41.88 -9.28
N VAL A 4 17.99 40.65 -9.23
CA VAL A 4 17.95 39.76 -10.40
C VAL A 4 17.05 40.41 -11.45
N ALA A 5 17.54 40.55 -12.68
CA ALA A 5 16.74 41.07 -13.79
C ALA A 5 15.70 40.02 -14.20
N GLU A 6 14.43 40.41 -14.26
CA GLU A 6 13.37 39.55 -14.81
C GLU A 6 13.62 39.34 -16.31
N ILE A 7 13.61 38.07 -16.73
CA ILE A 7 13.82 37.66 -18.12
C ILE A 7 12.46 37.59 -18.81
N SER A 8 12.36 38.02 -20.07
CA SER A 8 11.11 37.98 -20.84
C SER A 8 10.58 36.56 -21.03
N GLN A 9 9.27 36.37 -20.80
CA GLN A 9 8.62 35.07 -20.87
C GLN A 9 8.55 34.55 -22.31
N GLN A 10 9.11 33.36 -22.56
CA GLN A 10 9.12 32.75 -23.90
C GLN A 10 7.91 31.85 -24.09
N ALA A 11 7.16 32.04 -25.18
CA ALA A 11 5.91 31.30 -25.46
C ALA A 11 6.08 29.78 -25.47
N ARG A 12 7.24 29.28 -25.93
CA ARG A 12 7.58 27.84 -25.99
C ARG A 12 7.69 27.14 -24.62
N TYR A 13 7.80 27.89 -23.54
CA TYR A 13 7.85 27.36 -22.18
C TYR A 13 6.56 27.61 -21.40
N LYS A 14 5.49 28.07 -22.07
CA LYS A 14 4.17 28.15 -21.44
C LYS A 14 3.66 26.74 -21.13
N SER A 15 3.17 26.56 -19.92
CA SER A 15 2.42 25.35 -19.54
C SER A 15 1.22 25.16 -20.47
N VAL A 16 0.87 23.89 -20.72
CA VAL A 16 -0.32 23.54 -21.49
C VAL A 16 -1.60 23.92 -20.72
N GLN A 17 -2.68 24.22 -21.45
CA GLN A 17 -4.00 24.47 -20.86
C GLN A 17 -4.70 23.14 -20.59
N THR A 18 -4.79 22.74 -19.32
CA THR A 18 -5.45 21.50 -18.89
C THR A 18 -6.92 21.77 -18.53
N PRO A 19 -7.90 21.11 -19.18
CA PRO A 19 -9.30 21.21 -18.77
C PRO A 19 -9.52 20.71 -17.35
N LEU A 20 -10.33 21.43 -16.57
CA LEU A 20 -10.68 21.08 -15.20
C LEU A 20 -12.17 20.74 -15.10
N SER A 21 -12.51 19.82 -14.19
CA SER A 21 -13.89 19.43 -13.87
C SER A 21 -14.05 19.17 -12.37
N GLY A 22 -15.24 19.42 -11.83
CA GLY A 22 -15.56 19.20 -10.41
C GLY A 22 -15.49 20.48 -9.58
N THR A 23 -15.30 20.34 -8.26
CA THR A 23 -15.20 21.44 -7.30
C THR A 23 -14.01 21.23 -6.37
N THR A 24 -13.61 22.26 -5.64
CA THR A 24 -12.71 22.12 -4.49
C THR A 24 -13.39 21.23 -3.45
N GLN A 25 -12.70 20.20 -2.97
CA GLN A 25 -13.25 19.18 -2.08
C GLN A 25 -12.16 18.51 -1.23
N GLN A 26 -12.58 17.83 -0.17
CA GLN A 26 -11.74 16.93 0.64
C GLN A 26 -12.33 15.52 0.52
N MET A 27 -11.85 14.76 -0.45
CA MET A 27 -12.37 13.43 -0.77
C MET A 27 -11.23 12.51 -1.18
N ALA A 28 -11.32 11.24 -0.79
CA ALA A 28 -10.42 10.21 -1.29
C ALA A 28 -10.59 10.01 -2.81
N ILE A 29 -9.55 9.51 -3.47
CA ILE A 29 -9.67 9.14 -4.89
C ILE A 29 -10.56 7.92 -5.05
N HIS A 30 -11.27 7.83 -6.17
CA HIS A 30 -12.23 6.75 -6.41
C HIS A 30 -11.58 5.37 -6.58
N LYS A 31 -10.42 5.28 -7.24
CA LYS A 31 -9.70 4.01 -7.48
C LYS A 31 -8.47 3.97 -6.59
N THR A 32 -8.53 3.23 -5.48
CA THR A 32 -7.44 3.17 -4.51
C THR A 32 -6.47 2.03 -4.81
N LEU A 33 -6.97 0.86 -5.22
CA LEU A 33 -6.22 -0.34 -5.60
C LEU A 33 -5.16 -0.75 -4.56
N ASP A 34 -5.52 -0.60 -3.28
CA ASP A 34 -4.59 -0.64 -2.13
C ASP A 34 -3.78 -1.95 -2.05
N PHE A 35 -4.31 -3.06 -2.54
CA PHE A 35 -3.72 -4.39 -2.35
C PHE A 35 -3.07 -4.97 -3.62
N ARG A 36 -3.50 -4.53 -4.81
CA ARG A 36 -3.14 -5.18 -6.08
C ARG A 36 -1.63 -5.09 -6.35
N GLN A 37 -1.09 -3.88 -6.29
CA GLN A 37 0.33 -3.65 -6.58
C GLN A 37 1.24 -4.32 -5.55
N ALA A 38 0.83 -4.34 -4.27
CA ALA A 38 1.57 -5.01 -3.21
C ALA A 38 1.65 -6.52 -3.43
N GLY A 39 0.55 -7.14 -3.88
CA GLY A 39 0.51 -8.54 -4.27
C GLY A 39 1.37 -8.85 -5.49
N GLU A 40 1.26 -8.03 -6.54
CA GLU A 40 2.08 -8.15 -7.75
C GLU A 40 3.57 -8.09 -7.41
N PHE A 41 3.97 -7.11 -6.59
CA PHE A 41 5.33 -7.00 -6.09
C PHE A 41 5.76 -8.23 -5.29
N TYR A 42 4.93 -8.75 -4.38
CA TYR A 42 5.28 -9.96 -3.64
C TYR A 42 5.56 -11.14 -4.56
N ARG A 43 4.74 -11.32 -5.61
CA ARG A 43 4.89 -12.41 -6.58
C ARG A 43 6.14 -12.30 -7.44
N THR A 44 6.67 -11.10 -7.68
CA THR A 44 7.91 -10.92 -8.46
C THR A 44 9.17 -11.26 -7.67
N LEU A 45 9.09 -11.39 -6.35
CA LEU A 45 10.26 -11.69 -5.52
C LEU A 45 10.71 -13.14 -5.69
N PRO A 46 12.04 -13.39 -5.71
CA PRO A 46 12.58 -14.74 -5.52
C PRO A 46 12.14 -15.33 -4.17
N GLU A 47 12.03 -16.66 -4.08
CA GLU A 47 11.58 -17.33 -2.85
C GLU A 47 12.43 -16.99 -1.62
N ALA A 48 13.75 -16.82 -1.77
CA ALA A 48 14.63 -16.38 -0.68
C ALA A 48 14.20 -15.00 -0.14
N ASN A 49 13.95 -14.04 -1.05
CA ASN A 49 13.52 -12.70 -0.65
C ASN A 49 12.11 -12.70 -0.04
N LYS A 50 11.21 -13.60 -0.48
CA LYS A 50 9.91 -13.79 0.18
C LYS A 50 10.10 -14.30 1.61
N ALA A 51 10.99 -15.27 1.83
CA ALA A 51 11.27 -15.83 3.15
C ALA A 51 11.90 -14.79 4.09
N ASP A 52 12.87 -14.01 3.62
CA ASP A 52 13.50 -12.93 4.40
C ASP A 52 12.48 -11.86 4.81
N ARG A 53 11.60 -11.46 3.89
CA ARG A 53 10.53 -10.50 4.18
C ARG A 53 9.53 -11.03 5.20
N VAL A 54 9.12 -12.31 5.09
CA VAL A 54 8.23 -12.94 6.08
C VAL A 54 8.90 -12.96 7.45
N THR A 55 10.18 -13.33 7.52
CA THR A 55 10.96 -13.34 8.77
C THR A 55 10.98 -11.96 9.41
N ALA A 56 11.42 -10.93 8.68
CA ALA A 56 11.50 -9.57 9.20
C ALA A 56 10.15 -9.04 9.70
N LEU A 57 9.09 -9.13 8.86
CA LEU A 57 7.77 -8.60 9.21
C LEU A 57 7.08 -9.37 10.32
N SER A 58 7.28 -10.69 10.40
CA SER A 58 6.76 -11.48 11.52
C SER A 58 7.41 -11.09 12.85
N GLY A 59 8.70 -10.72 12.83
CA GLY A 59 9.39 -10.20 14.00
C GLY A 59 8.78 -8.90 14.52
N ASP A 60 8.40 -7.99 13.63
CA ASP A 60 7.76 -6.73 13.99
C ASP A 60 6.29 -6.92 14.39
N LEU A 61 5.52 -7.68 13.61
CA LEU A 61 4.11 -7.99 13.90
C LEU A 61 3.94 -8.82 15.18
N GLY A 62 4.94 -9.62 15.55
CA GLY A 62 4.96 -10.37 16.81
C GLY A 62 5.06 -9.47 18.05
N ARG A 63 5.54 -8.22 17.91
CA ARG A 63 5.64 -7.24 18.99
C ARG A 63 4.39 -6.36 19.14
N VAL A 64 3.45 -6.45 18.20
CA VAL A 64 2.20 -5.68 18.25
C VAL A 64 1.30 -6.25 19.35
N THR A 65 1.04 -5.44 20.37
CA THR A 65 0.22 -5.85 21.54
C THR A 65 -1.27 -5.64 21.32
N ASN A 66 -1.66 -4.72 20.43
CA ASN A 66 -3.06 -4.56 20.04
C ASN A 66 -3.44 -5.61 18.99
N ASP A 67 -4.25 -6.57 19.42
CA ASP A 67 -4.66 -7.70 18.60
C ASP A 67 -5.44 -7.27 17.34
N ALA A 68 -6.34 -6.29 17.45
CA ALA A 68 -7.08 -5.78 16.30
C ALA A 68 -6.15 -5.19 15.23
N ASN A 69 -5.12 -4.45 15.63
CA ASN A 69 -4.12 -3.89 14.71
C ASN A 69 -3.30 -5.00 14.03
N LYS A 70 -2.88 -6.02 14.79
CA LYS A 70 -2.14 -7.17 14.25
C LYS A 70 -2.96 -7.90 13.18
N TYR A 71 -4.21 -8.24 13.49
CA TYR A 71 -5.08 -8.94 12.55
C TYR A 71 -5.49 -8.09 11.35
N THR A 72 -5.63 -6.77 11.51
CA THR A 72 -5.85 -5.84 10.39
C THR A 72 -4.67 -5.86 9.41
N MET A 73 -3.43 -5.81 9.91
CA MET A 73 -2.26 -5.89 9.02
C MET A 73 -2.15 -7.25 8.34
N LEU A 74 -2.39 -8.34 9.07
CA LEU A 74 -2.38 -9.69 8.50
C LEU A 74 -3.44 -9.86 7.40
N SER A 75 -4.64 -9.28 7.58
CA SER A 75 -5.68 -9.33 6.55
C SER A 75 -5.31 -8.50 5.32
N TYR A 76 -4.63 -7.37 5.47
CA TYR A 76 -4.10 -6.59 4.34
C TYR A 76 -3.07 -7.39 3.54
N PHE A 77 -2.14 -8.08 4.21
CA PHE A 77 -1.15 -8.92 3.51
C PHE A 77 -1.80 -10.12 2.83
N TYR A 78 -2.83 -10.73 3.45
CA TYR A 78 -3.60 -11.80 2.83
C TYR A 78 -4.39 -11.31 1.61
N LYS A 79 -4.99 -10.13 1.70
CA LYS A 79 -5.72 -9.49 0.60
C LYS A 79 -4.80 -9.14 -0.57
N ALA A 80 -3.57 -8.73 -0.29
CA ALA A 80 -2.56 -8.51 -1.32
C ALA A 80 -2.13 -9.82 -1.98
N ASP A 81 -1.83 -10.86 -1.20
CA ASP A 81 -1.49 -12.18 -1.70
C ASP A 81 -1.79 -13.29 -0.66
N PRO A 82 -2.56 -14.35 -1.00
CA PRO A 82 -2.92 -15.40 -0.05
C PRO A 82 -1.74 -16.18 0.52
N ASP A 83 -0.67 -16.43 -0.25
CA ASP A 83 0.53 -17.11 0.26
C ASP A 83 1.22 -16.20 1.28
N TYR A 84 1.34 -14.92 0.96
CA TYR A 84 1.99 -13.96 1.83
C TYR A 84 1.30 -13.81 3.19
N GLY A 85 -0.02 -13.59 3.19
CA GLY A 85 -0.80 -13.50 4.42
C GLY A 85 -0.78 -14.78 5.24
N THR A 86 -0.83 -15.95 4.56
CA THR A 86 -0.74 -17.26 5.23
C THR A 86 0.59 -17.46 5.93
N ARG A 87 1.71 -17.13 5.27
CA ARG A 87 3.05 -17.24 5.86
C ARG A 87 3.20 -16.34 7.07
N LEU A 88 2.71 -15.10 7.01
CA LEU A 88 2.75 -14.16 8.14
C LEU A 88 1.84 -14.59 9.30
N ALA A 89 0.63 -15.08 9.02
CA ALA A 89 -0.27 -15.57 10.05
C ALA A 89 0.37 -16.74 10.81
N ARG A 90 0.98 -17.69 10.09
CA ARG A 90 1.72 -18.82 10.70
C ARG A 90 2.91 -18.35 11.52
N ALA A 91 3.77 -17.51 10.95
CA ALA A 91 4.99 -17.03 11.63
C ALA A 91 4.69 -16.21 12.89
N THR A 92 3.50 -15.60 12.97
CA THR A 92 3.06 -14.82 14.12
C THR A 92 2.08 -15.56 15.04
N HIS A 93 1.86 -16.85 14.82
CA HIS A 93 0.92 -17.70 15.56
C HIS A 93 -0.51 -17.14 15.62
N ALA A 94 -0.94 -16.47 14.55
CA ALA A 94 -2.28 -15.92 14.42
C ALA A 94 -3.27 -16.95 13.84
N ASP A 95 -4.55 -16.76 14.15
CA ASP A 95 -5.64 -17.56 13.58
C ASP A 95 -5.86 -17.19 12.10
N LEU A 96 -5.52 -18.12 11.21
CA LEU A 96 -5.67 -17.94 9.77
C LEU A 96 -7.13 -17.77 9.36
N SER A 97 -8.09 -18.41 10.03
CA SER A 97 -9.51 -18.29 9.71
C SER A 97 -9.99 -16.85 9.92
N ARG A 98 -9.58 -16.23 11.02
CA ARG A 98 -9.90 -14.82 11.30
C ARG A 98 -9.22 -13.87 10.31
N VAL A 99 -7.98 -14.15 9.89
CA VAL A 99 -7.29 -13.35 8.86
C VAL A 99 -8.04 -13.41 7.53
N GLN A 100 -8.48 -14.59 7.12
CA GLN A 100 -9.26 -14.81 5.90
C GLN A 100 -10.61 -14.10 5.94
N ASP A 101 -11.34 -14.24 7.06
CA ASP A 101 -12.62 -13.59 7.30
C ASP A 101 -12.48 -12.06 7.18
N MET A 102 -11.52 -11.47 7.91
CA MET A 102 -11.25 -10.04 7.84
C MET A 102 -10.83 -9.57 6.44
N ALA A 103 -10.06 -10.38 5.71
CA ALA A 103 -9.65 -10.04 4.35
C ALA A 103 -10.82 -10.10 3.35
N SER A 104 -11.83 -10.93 3.61
CA SER A 104 -13.02 -11.05 2.76
C SER A 104 -13.87 -9.76 2.76
N HIS A 105 -13.79 -8.98 3.84
CA HIS A 105 -14.50 -7.71 3.99
C HIS A 105 -13.78 -6.51 3.35
N LEU A 106 -12.56 -6.69 2.82
CA LEU A 106 -11.80 -5.63 2.18
C LEU A 106 -12.19 -5.44 0.70
N GLY A 107 -12.27 -4.18 0.26
CA GLY A 107 -12.56 -3.84 -1.13
C GLY A 107 -11.51 -4.34 -2.13
N ASN A 108 -11.92 -4.55 -3.39
CA ASN A 108 -11.03 -4.85 -4.52
C ASN A 108 -10.74 -3.61 -5.39
N ASN A 109 -11.21 -2.44 -4.94
CA ASN A 109 -11.44 -1.24 -5.75
C ASN A 109 -10.17 -0.62 -6.30
#